data_AF-A0A316UGE1-F1
#
_entry.id   AF-A0A316UGE1-F1
#
_cell.length_a   1.000
_cell.length_b   1.000
_cell.length_c   1.000
_cell.angle_alpha   90.00
_cell.angle_beta   90.00
_cell.angle_gamma   90.00
#
_symmetry.space_group_name_H-M   'P 1'
#
loop_
_entity.id
_entity.type
_entity.pdbx_description
1 polymer ?
#
loop_
_entity_poly.entity_id
_entity_poly.type
_entity_poly.pdbx_seq_one_letter_code
_entity_poly.pdbx_strand_id
1 'polypeptide(L)'
;MSLPQGYSAAAEAHASALPFSPMIPVSSLPYVAVTLLLASFFGTFFFTTLPKRNALVSEILVAVFSSVCAGFGIVALFNAVGVYV
;
A
#
# COMPACT_ATOMS: atom_id res chain seq x y z
N MET A 1 -0.71 -23.47 -39.79
CA MET A 1 -0.26 -22.07 -39.65
C MET A 1 0.73 -22.04 -38.51
N SER A 2 2.03 -21.99 -38.79
CA SER A 2 3.07 -22.01 -37.76
C SER A 2 3.10 -20.67 -37.02
N LEU A 3 3.12 -20.71 -35.70
CA LEU A 3 3.19 -19.52 -34.87
C LEU A 3 4.48 -18.74 -35.17
N PRO A 4 4.47 -17.40 -35.15
CA PRO A 4 5.67 -16.58 -35.33
C PRO A 4 6.76 -16.99 -34.34
N GLN A 5 8.02 -17.04 -34.79
CA GLN A 5 9.15 -17.53 -33.98
C GLN A 5 9.29 -16.81 -32.62
N GLY A 6 9.02 -15.51 -32.58
CA GLY A 6 9.02 -14.72 -31.35
C GLY A 6 7.89 -15.10 -30.36
N TYR A 7 6.74 -15.54 -30.87
CA TYR A 7 5.66 -16.05 -30.01
C TYR A 7 6.06 -17.37 -29.35
N SER A 8 6.65 -18.29 -30.11
CA SER A 8 7.09 -19.59 -29.58
C SER A 8 8.15 -19.42 -28.48
N ALA A 9 9.11 -18.51 -28.66
CA ALA A 9 10.12 -18.20 -27.65
C ALA A 9 9.52 -17.61 -26.36
N ALA A 10 8.53 -16.70 -26.48
CA ALA A 10 7.85 -16.13 -25.32
C ALA A 10 6.99 -17.18 -24.58
N ALA A 11 6.34 -18.09 -25.30
CA ALA A 11 5.55 -19.17 -24.72
C ALA A 11 6.41 -20.17 -23.94
N GLU A 12 7.58 -20.53 -24.46
CA GLU A 12 8.55 -21.40 -23.77
C GLU A 12 9.12 -20.74 -22.51
N ALA A 13 9.45 -19.44 -22.59
CA ALA A 13 9.90 -18.68 -21.43
C ALA A 13 8.80 -18.56 -20.35
N HIS A 14 7.55 -18.34 -20.75
CA HIS A 14 6.42 -18.29 -19.81
C HIS A 14 6.16 -19.66 -19.17
N ALA A 15 6.29 -20.75 -19.91
CA ALA A 15 6.08 -22.11 -19.39
C ALA A 15 7.16 -22.55 -18.38
N SER A 16 8.37 -22.00 -18.47
CA SER A 16 9.48 -22.30 -17.56
C SER A 16 9.60 -21.33 -16.39
N ALA A 17 8.83 -20.24 -16.37
CA ALA A 17 8.85 -19.24 -15.32
C ALA A 17 8.15 -19.73 -14.03
N LEU A 18 8.61 -19.23 -12.89
CA LEU A 18 7.95 -19.47 -11.61
C LEU A 18 6.61 -18.72 -11.55
N PRO A 19 5.59 -19.30 -10.89
CA PRO A 19 4.35 -18.58 -10.61
C PRO A 19 4.61 -17.31 -9.81
N PHE A 20 3.87 -16.25 -10.12
CA PHE A 20 3.90 -15.02 -9.35
C PHE A 20 3.44 -15.28 -7.92
N SER A 21 4.29 -14.91 -6.96
CA SER A 21 3.94 -14.90 -5.54
C SER A 21 3.92 -13.44 -5.06
N PRO A 22 2.79 -12.92 -4.57
CA PRO A 22 2.72 -11.55 -4.09
C PRO A 22 3.60 -11.37 -2.85
N MET A 23 4.27 -10.22 -2.77
CA MET A 23 5.09 -9.87 -1.61
C MET A 23 4.24 -9.71 -0.33
N ILE A 24 2.99 -9.24 -0.48
CA ILE A 24 2.03 -9.09 0.61
C ILE A 24 0.81 -9.96 0.29
N PRO A 25 0.50 -10.97 1.11
CA PRO A 25 -0.69 -11.81 0.93
C PRO A 25 -1.98 -10.99 0.99
N VAL A 26 -2.93 -11.31 0.14
CA VAL A 26 -4.23 -10.61 0.08
C VAL A 26 -5.01 -10.71 1.41
N SER A 27 -4.81 -11.80 2.15
CA SER A 27 -5.42 -12.02 3.46
C SER A 27 -4.88 -11.11 4.56
N SER A 28 -3.68 -10.53 4.43
CA SER A 28 -3.11 -9.63 5.43
C SER A 28 -3.47 -8.15 5.19
N LEU A 29 -3.88 -7.79 3.97
CA LEU A 29 -4.27 -6.44 3.58
C LEU A 29 -5.31 -5.75 4.50
N PRO A 30 -6.40 -6.41 4.96
CA PRO A 30 -7.36 -5.74 5.85
C PRO A 30 -6.73 -5.33 7.19
N TYR A 31 -5.83 -6.14 7.74
CA TYR A 31 -5.13 -5.82 8.98
C TYR A 31 -4.14 -4.67 8.80
N VAL A 32 -3.42 -4.66 7.66
CA VAL A 32 -2.51 -3.58 7.27
C VAL A 32 -3.28 -2.26 7.10
N ALA A 33 -4.42 -2.30 6.40
CA ALA A 33 -5.28 -1.14 6.19
C ALA A 33 -5.77 -0.55 7.51
N VAL A 34 -6.34 -1.36 8.40
CA VAL A 34 -6.85 -0.89 9.70
C VAL A 34 -5.72 -0.28 10.54
N THR A 35 -4.56 -0.91 10.59
CA THR A 35 -3.42 -0.43 11.39
C THR A 35 -2.93 0.94 10.89
N LEU A 36 -2.72 1.08 9.58
CA LEU A 36 -2.26 2.32 8.95
C LEU A 36 -3.30 3.44 9.05
N LEU A 37 -4.58 3.12 8.84
CA LEU A 37 -5.65 4.10 8.93
C LEU A 37 -5.86 4.58 10.36
N LEU A 38 -5.80 3.69 11.37
CA LEU A 38 -5.83 4.09 12.77
C LEU A 38 -4.64 4.99 13.13
N ALA A 39 -3.42 4.62 12.71
CA ALA A 39 -2.24 5.46 12.93
C ALA A 39 -2.41 6.84 12.31
N SER A 40 -2.96 6.92 11.09
CA SER A 40 -3.26 8.20 10.42
C SER A 40 -4.35 9.00 11.14
N PHE A 41 -5.39 8.33 11.65
CA PHE A 41 -6.47 8.97 12.39
C PHE A 41 -5.92 9.59 13.69
N PHE A 42 -5.16 8.84 14.48
CA PHE A 42 -4.56 9.35 15.71
C PHE A 42 -3.50 10.43 15.45
N GLY A 43 -2.67 10.27 14.42
CA GLY A 43 -1.69 11.29 14.04
C GLY A 43 -2.34 12.60 13.62
N THR A 44 -3.39 12.52 12.80
CA THR A 44 -4.17 13.69 12.38
C THR A 44 -4.92 14.32 13.54
N PHE A 45 -5.50 13.51 14.43
CA PHE A 45 -6.13 13.98 15.66
C PHE A 45 -5.14 14.73 16.56
N PHE A 46 -3.95 14.16 16.78
CA PHE A 46 -2.88 14.79 17.55
C PHE A 46 -2.49 16.15 16.94
N PHE A 47 -2.32 16.21 15.61
CA PHE A 47 -1.93 17.43 14.91
C PHE A 47 -2.99 18.54 14.95
N THR A 48 -4.28 18.17 14.90
CA THR A 48 -5.39 19.14 14.79
C THR A 48 -6.00 19.52 16.13
N THR A 49 -5.99 18.63 17.13
CA THR A 49 -6.81 18.78 18.34
C THR A 49 -6.02 19.18 19.57
N LEU A 50 -4.72 18.85 19.66
CA LEU A 50 -3.93 19.17 20.85
C LEU A 50 -3.34 20.59 20.81
N PRO A 51 -3.24 21.28 21.97
CA PRO A 51 -2.68 22.62 22.05
C PRO A 51 -1.22 22.63 21.61
N LYS A 52 -0.92 23.46 20.60
CA LYS A 52 0.42 23.58 20.01
C LYS A 52 1.32 24.41 20.92
N ARG A 53 2.31 23.76 21.54
CA ARG A 53 3.29 24.42 22.41
C ARG A 53 4.60 24.61 21.64
N ASN A 54 4.65 25.58 20.73
CA ASN A 54 5.84 25.98 19.95
C ASN A 54 6.69 24.82 19.40
N ALA A 55 6.06 23.79 18.84
CA ALA A 55 6.74 22.56 18.41
C ALA A 55 6.60 22.32 16.89
N LEU A 56 6.95 23.33 16.08
CA LEU A 56 6.87 23.30 14.61
C LEU A 56 7.49 22.04 13.99
N VAL A 57 8.64 21.58 14.51
CA VAL A 57 9.30 20.36 14.02
C VAL A 57 8.46 19.11 14.29
N SER A 58 7.90 18.98 15.49
CA SER A 58 7.02 17.86 15.84
C SER A 58 5.75 17.85 15.00
N GLU A 59 5.22 19.03 14.69
CA GLU A 59 4.05 19.20 13.84
C GLU A 59 4.29 18.71 12.42
N ILE A 60 5.43 19.08 11.82
CA ILE A 60 5.81 18.61 10.47
C ILE A 60 6.00 17.10 10.48
N LEU A 61 6.70 16.55 11.48
CA LEU A 61 6.93 15.11 11.57
C LEU A 61 5.63 14.32 11.70
N VAL A 62 4.71 14.76 12.58
CA VAL A 62 3.40 14.11 12.74
C VAL A 62 2.58 14.22 11.46
N ALA A 63 2.58 15.38 10.79
CA ALA A 63 1.84 15.57 9.55
C ALA A 63 2.36 14.67 8.43
N VAL A 64 3.68 14.60 8.25
CA VAL A 64 4.31 13.73 7.24
C VAL A 64 4.05 12.26 7.54
N PHE A 65 4.25 11.83 8.80
CA PHE A 65 3.99 10.45 9.22
C PHE A 65 2.52 10.07 8.98
N SER A 66 1.59 10.92 9.40
CA SER A 66 0.15 10.70 9.21
C SER A 66 -0.23 10.61 7.73
N SER A 67 0.34 11.49 6.89
CA SER A 67 0.09 11.50 5.44
C SER A 67 0.55 10.21 4.76
N VAL A 68 1.75 9.74 5.10
CA VAL A 68 2.28 8.47 4.58
C VAL A 68 1.40 7.30 5.03
N CYS A 69 1.02 7.24 6.30
CA CYS A 69 0.12 6.20 6.81
C CYS A 69 -1.26 6.25 6.13
N ALA A 70 -1.82 7.43 5.90
CA ALA A 70 -3.08 7.58 5.20
C ALA A 70 -2.99 7.04 3.76
N GLY A 71 -1.95 7.43 3.02
CA GLY A 71 -1.74 6.97 1.64
C GLY A 71 -1.67 5.45 1.53
N PHE A 72 -0.76 4.81 2.29
CA PHE A 72 -0.63 3.35 2.28
C PHE A 72 -1.88 2.65 2.83
N GLY A 73 -2.53 3.23 3.84
CA GLY A 73 -3.75 2.68 4.43
C GLY A 73 -4.91 2.61 3.44
N ILE A 74 -5.09 3.65 2.60
CA ILE A 74 -6.13 3.67 1.57
C ILE A 74 -5.84 2.67 0.45
N VAL A 75 -4.60 2.58 -0.03
CA VAL A 75 -4.21 1.57 -1.04
C VAL A 75 -4.45 0.15 -0.52
N ALA A 76 -4.07 -0.12 0.73
CA ALA A 76 -4.31 -1.41 1.37
C ALA A 76 -5.82 -1.69 1.54
N LEU A 77 -6.62 -0.69 1.91
CA LEU A 77 -8.08 -0.83 2.05
C LEU A 77 -8.73 -1.16 0.71
N PHE A 78 -8.35 -0.46 -0.36
CA PHE A 78 -8.93 -0.67 -1.70
C PHE A 78 -8.60 -2.05 -2.24
N ASN A 79 -7.36 -2.51 -2.02
CA ASN A 79 -6.96 -3.87 -2.35
C ASN A 79 -7.64 -4.93 -1.45
N ALA A 80 -7.96 -4.61 -0.19
CA ALA A 80 -8.69 -5.52 0.70
C ALA A 80 -10.17 -5.68 0.32
N VAL A 81 -10.83 -4.64 -0.19
CA VAL A 81 -12.25 -4.69 -0.63
C VAL A 81 -12.42 -5.14 -2.09
N GLY A 82 -11.33 -5.45 -2.79
CA GLY A 82 -11.37 -6.06 -4.13
C GLY A 82 -11.44 -5.09 -5.31
N VAL A 83 -11.07 -3.82 -5.13
CA VAL A 83 -10.94 -2.87 -6.26
C VAL A 83 -9.70 -3.18 -7.10
N TYR A 84 -8.63 -3.66 -6.46
CA TYR A 84 -7.33 -3.99 -7.06
C TYR A 84 -6.74 -2.84 -7.90
N VAL A 85 -5.99 -1.97 -7.23
CA VAL A 85 -5.22 -0.84 -7.81
C VAL A 85 -3.74 -1.11 -7.67
#